data_AF-A0A7U8G9E8-F1
#
_entry.id   AF-A0A7U8G9E8-F1
#
_cell.length_a   1.000
_cell.length_b   1.000
_cell.length_c   1.000
_cell.angle_alpha   90.00
_cell.angle_beta   90.00
_cell.angle_gamma   90.00
#
_symmetry.space_group_name_H-M   'P 1'
#
loop_
_entity.id
_entity.type
_entity.pdbx_description
1 polymer ?
#
loop_
_entity_poly.entity_id
_entity_poly.type
_entity_poly.pdbx_seq_one_letter_code
_entity_poly.pdbx_strand_id
1 'polypeptide(L)' 'MIENNINLNDLQNPLNEHLFYINEVKERLIKTWEAVENLRDYYAYDDEITNDLSFVFERLEQTNKTLNKALNYID' A
#
# COMPACT_ATOMS: atom_id res chain seq x y z
N MET A 1 1.85 -13.75 -3.11
CA MET A 1 1.81 -13.60 -1.64
C MET A 1 3.24 -13.80 -1.13
N ILE A 2 3.80 -12.82 -0.41
CA ILE A 2 5.07 -12.99 0.29
C ILE A 2 4.69 -13.36 1.73
N GLU A 3 5.02 -14.58 2.16
CA GLU A 3 4.81 -14.98 3.55
C GLU A 3 5.89 -14.34 4.42
N ASN A 4 5.56 -13.23 5.09
CA ASN A 4 6.45 -12.61 6.09
C ASN A 4 6.37 -13.37 7.42
N ASN A 5 7.02 -14.54 7.49
CA ASN A 5 7.26 -15.26 8.75
C ASN A 5 8.51 -14.70 9.47
N ILE A 6 8.44 -13.43 9.89
CA ILE A 6 9.49 -12.82 10.73
C ILE A 6 9.10 -13.06 12.20
N ASN A 7 9.99 -13.68 12.98
CA ASN A 7 9.75 -13.94 14.40
C ASN A 7 9.90 -12.64 15.20
N LEU A 8 9.20 -12.48 16.32
CA LEU A 8 9.27 -11.25 17.14
C LEU A 8 10.69 -10.91 17.60
N ASN A 9 11.55 -11.92 17.79
CA ASN A 9 12.96 -11.73 18.14
C ASN A 9 13.78 -11.15 16.97
N ASP A 10 13.37 -11.40 15.72
CA ASP A 10 14.09 -10.91 14.53
C ASP A 10 13.81 -9.42 14.26
N LEU A 11 12.75 -8.86 14.86
CA LEU A 11 12.42 -7.43 14.84
C LEU A 11 13.30 -6.60 15.78
N GLN A 12 14.14 -7.23 16.62
CA GLN A 12 15.13 -6.48 17.42
C GLN A 12 16.20 -5.80 16.56
N ASN A 13 16.35 -6.24 15.30
CA ASN A 13 17.14 -5.52 14.32
C ASN A 13 16.28 -4.39 13.71
N PRO A 14 16.64 -3.11 13.89
CA PRO A 14 15.88 -1.97 13.35
C PRO A 14 15.64 -2.04 11.84
N LEU A 15 16.56 -2.67 11.10
CA LEU A 15 16.40 -2.91 9.67
C LEU A 15 15.24 -3.87 9.37
N ASN A 16 15.16 -4.98 10.11
CA ASN A 16 14.11 -5.97 9.93
C ASN A 16 12.75 -5.40 10.34
N GLU A 17 12.70 -4.63 11.41
CA GLU A 17 11.48 -3.94 11.86
C GLU A 17 10.99 -2.92 10.81
N HIS A 18 11.90 -2.11 10.26
CA HIS A 18 11.56 -1.15 9.22
C HIS A 18 11.04 -1.82 7.94
N LEU A 19 11.70 -2.88 7.47
CA LEU A 19 11.27 -3.66 6.30
C LEU A 19 9.91 -4.34 6.54
N PHE A 20 9.68 -4.86 7.74
CA PHE A 20 8.41 -5.47 8.12
C PHE A 20 7.26 -4.48 7.97
N TYR A 21 7.35 -3.30 8.60
CA TYR A 21 6.26 -2.31 8.53
C TYR A 21 6.04 -1.77 7.12
N ILE A 22 7.10 -1.54 6.35
CA ILE A 22 6.94 -1.12 4.94
C ILE A 22 6.17 -2.18 4.15
N ASN A 23 6.51 -3.45 4.31
CA ASN A 23 5.84 -4.53 3.60
C ASN A 23 4.38 -4.66 4.04
N GLU A 24 4.09 -4.55 5.34
CA GLU A 24 2.73 -4.61 5.86
C GLU A 24 1.84 -3.51 5.25
N VAL A 25 2.36 -2.27 5.18
CA VAL A 25 1.62 -1.16 4.57
C VAL A 25 1.43 -1.39 3.06
N LYS A 26 2.44 -1.89 2.35
CA LYS A 26 2.32 -2.22 0.92
C LYS A 26 1.26 -3.27 0.64
N GLU A 27 1.17 -4.32 1.46
CA GLU A 27 0.12 -5.33 1.31
C GLU A 27 -1.28 -4.76 1.53
N ARG A 28 -1.43 -3.88 2.52
CA ARG A 28 -2.70 -3.17 2.77
C ARG A 28 -3.05 -2.21 1.63
N LEU A 29 -2.06 -1.53 1.03
CA LEU A 29 -2.27 -0.67 -0.14
C LEU A 29 -2.80 -1.45 -1.34
N ILE A 30 -2.25 -2.63 -1.62
CA ILE A 30 -2.73 -3.49 -2.72
C ILE A 30 -4.19 -3.86 -2.51
N LYS A 31 -4.55 -4.34 -1.31
CA LYS A 31 -5.95 -4.69 -1.00
C LYS A 31 -6.89 -3.50 -1.09
N THR A 32 -6.42 -2.32 -0.68
CA THR A 32 -7.20 -1.08 -0.78
C THR A 32 -7.40 -0.67 -2.24
N TRP A 33 -6.36 -0.80 -3.06
CA TRP A 33 -6.43 -0.53 -4.49
C TRP A 33 -7.50 -1.40 -5.18
N GLU A 34 -7.44 -2.71 -4.95
CA GLU A 34 -8.41 -3.67 -5.50
C GLU A 34 -9.85 -3.33 -5.04
N ALA A 35 -10.04 -2.97 -3.78
CA ALA A 35 -11.36 -2.60 -3.25
C ALA A 35 -11.91 -1.32 -3.91
N VAL A 36 -11.06 -0.29 -4.09
CA VAL A 36 -11.45 0.98 -4.72
C VAL A 36 -11.73 0.78 -6.22
N GLU A 37 -10.98 -0.10 -6.89
CA GLU A 37 -11.21 -0.45 -8.30
C GLU A 37 -12.56 -1.11 -8.51
N ASN A 38 -12.87 -2.13 -7.71
CA ASN A 38 -14.18 -2.78 -7.76
C ASN A 38 -15.33 -1.79 -7.51
N LEU A 39 -15.13 -0.83 -6.60
CA LEU A 39 -16.13 0.21 -6.31
C LEU A 39 -16.30 1.18 -7.48
N ARG A 40 -15.20 1.62 -8.10
CA ARG A 40 -15.24 2.52 -9.26
C ARG A 40 -15.93 1.85 -10.43
N ASP A 41 -15.61 0.59 -10.69
CA ASP A 41 -16.21 -0.17 -11.79
C ASP A 41 -17.72 -0.38 -11.59
N TYR A 42 -18.17 -0.55 -10.33
CA TYR A 42 -19.60 -0.59 -10.00
C TYR A 42 -20.32 0.74 -10.30
N TYR A 43 -19.66 1.87 -10.04
CA TYR A 43 -20.19 3.22 -10.29
C TYR A 43 -19.76 3.81 -11.64
N ALA A 44 -19.36 2.99 -12.62
CA ALA A 44 -18.81 3.46 -13.90
C ALA A 44 -19.77 4.35 -14.74
N TYR A 45 -21.05 4.42 -14.39
CA TYR A 45 -22.05 5.28 -15.01
C TYR A 45 -22.25 6.63 -14.29
N ASP A 46 -21.61 6.82 -13.14
CA ASP A 46 -21.66 8.02 -12.32
C ASP A 46 -20.29 8.72 -12.39
N ASP A 47 -20.22 9.77 -13.21
CA ASP A 47 -18.98 10.52 -13.44
C ASP A 47 -18.46 11.21 -12.17
N GLU A 48 -19.35 11.63 -11.26
CA GLU A 48 -18.96 12.31 -10.02
C GLU A 48 -18.25 11.32 -9.10
N ILE A 49 -18.90 10.17 -8.83
CA ILE A 49 -18.31 9.12 -7.99
C ILE A 49 -17.03 8.55 -8.62
N THR A 50 -17.02 8.34 -9.93
CA THR A 50 -15.85 7.82 -10.66
C THR A 50 -14.65 8.77 -10.57
N ASN A 51 -14.89 10.09 -10.65
CA ASN A 51 -13.85 11.10 -10.47
C ASN A 51 -13.35 11.14 -9.03
N ASP A 52 -14.24 11.09 -8.04
CA ASP A 52 -13.86 11.05 -6.62
C ASP A 52 -12.96 9.84 -6.30
N LEU A 53 -13.31 8.67 -6.82
CA LEU A 53 -12.51 7.45 -6.66
C LEU A 53 -11.17 7.52 -7.41
N SER A 54 -11.08 8.30 -8.49
CA SER A 54 -9.82 8.55 -9.21
C SER A 54 -8.80 9.30 -8.35
N PHE A 55 -9.24 10.26 -7.53
CA PHE A 55 -8.35 10.93 -6.56
C PHE A 55 -7.82 9.98 -5.48
N VAL A 56 -8.59 8.95 -5.09
CA VAL A 56 -8.13 7.94 -4.14
C VAL A 56 -6.94 7.16 -4.73
N PHE A 57 -7.00 6.77 -6.01
CA PHE A 57 -5.89 6.09 -6.66
C PHE A 57 -4.61 6.92 -6.68
N GLU A 58 -4.70 8.23 -6.95
CA GLU A 58 -3.54 9.13 -6.88
C GLU A 58 -2.89 9.11 -5.49
N ARG A 59 -3.71 9.14 -4.42
CA ARG A 59 -3.20 9.09 -3.03
C ARG A 59 -2.56 7.74 -2.71
N LEU A 60 -3.12 6.63 -3.18
CA LEU A 60 -2.53 5.31 -3.02
C LEU A 60 -1.17 5.22 -3.75
N GLU A 61 -1.08 5.75 -4.97
CA GLU A 61 0.16 5.78 -5.74
C GLU A 61 1.25 6.62 -5.05
N GLN A 62 0.89 7.80 -4.54
CA GLN A 62 1.83 8.66 -3.79
C GLN A 62 2.32 8.00 -2.50
N THR A 63 1.45 7.26 -1.81
CA THR A 63 1.83 6.48 -0.63
C THR A 63 2.85 5.41 -1.03
N ASN A 64 2.61 4.65 -2.10
CA ASN A 64 3.54 3.63 -2.57
C ASN A 64 4.90 4.22 -2.99
N LYS A 65 4.90 5.38 -3.68
CA LYS A 65 6.14 6.12 -4.00
C LYS A 65 6.91 6.51 -2.74
N THR A 66 6.21 6.95 -1.69
CA THR A 66 6.82 7.30 -0.40
C THR A 66 7.43 6.08 0.29
N LEU A 67 6.74 4.94 0.30
CA LEU A 67 7.26 3.69 0.85
C LEU A 67 8.48 3.18 0.08
N ASN A 68 8.50 3.31 -1.25
CA ASN A 68 9.67 2.96 -2.05
C ASN A 68 10.86 3.88 -1.76
N LYS A 69 10.63 5.17 -1.51
CA LYS A 69 11.69 6.06 -1.02
C LYS A 69 12.20 5.62 0.35
N ALA A 70 11.31 5.25 1.27
CA ALA A 70 11.67 4.76 2.60
C ALA A 70 12.53 3.47 2.58
N LEU A 71 12.39 2.64 1.55
CA LEU A 71 13.29 1.50 1.32
C LEU A 71 14.71 1.94 0.92
N ASN A 72 14.84 3.04 0.18
CA ASN A 72 16.15 3.53 -0.29
C ASN A 72 16.93 4.33 0.77
N TYR A 73 16.31 4.67 1.92
CA TYR A 73 17.00 5.33 3.05
C TYR A 73 17.80 4.34 3.92
N ILE A 74 17.80 3.06 3.56
CA ILE A 74 18.44 1.96 4.26
C ILE A 74 19.84 1.64 3.69
N ASP A 75 20.14 2.11 2.48
CA ASP A 75 21.45 1.93 1.81
C ASP A 75 22.53 2.89 2.34
#